data_AF-A0A1M6LGD7-F1
#
_entry.id   AF-A0A1M6LGD7-F1
#
_cell.length_a   1.000
_cell.length_b   1.000
_cell.length_c   1.000
_cell.angle_alpha   90.00
_cell.angle_beta   90.00
_cell.angle_gamma   90.00
#
_symmetry.space_group_name_H-M   'P 1'
#
loop_
_entity.id
_entity.type
_entity.pdbx_description
1 polymer ?
#
loop_
_entity_poly.entity_id
_entity_poly.type
_entity_poly.pdbx_seq_one_letter_code
_entity_poly.pdbx_strand_id
1 'polypeptide(L)'
;MTTEDATLSSSNWWGDFQLSVNESLRWTIGHFSLQVLHREKEWLIWHKTTTDTLADDALWQIEKNQELNLDEGDVQRHVFSNTENLFSISPKLADRPVVVKTAKPLHIQTKQQIDLYVSLPLWFAVSAHKSKIDLQEVPIIRPSDTWFGASTRSGELSYASTTQGRLYLSDLPQRPHRAISQVKIKNQADKPLLLTQFSLPAPYLSLFDTGHGGLWTEAITLLNDDDTDMAKVSFSEAPPSPYAKAKKITKAREKKDRSMLLNTFSTLFS
;
A
#
# COMPACT_ATOMS: atom_id res chain seq x y z
N MET A 1 -6.92 27.93 -29.94
CA MET A 1 -7.93 26.96 -29.49
C MET A 1 -7.66 26.74 -28.02
N THR A 2 -8.55 27.26 -27.19
CA THR A 2 -8.48 27.17 -25.72
C THR A 2 -8.57 25.71 -25.31
N THR A 3 -7.49 25.17 -24.77
CA THR A 3 -7.46 23.91 -24.02
C THR A 3 -8.41 24.06 -22.83
N GLU A 4 -9.66 23.61 -22.99
CA GLU A 4 -10.56 23.37 -21.87
C GLU A 4 -9.87 22.41 -20.90
N ASP A 5 -9.94 22.73 -19.60
CA ASP A 5 -9.32 21.96 -18.51
C ASP A 5 -9.60 20.45 -18.65
N ALA A 6 -8.61 19.70 -19.13
CA ALA A 6 -8.68 18.25 -19.34
C ALA A 6 -8.57 17.46 -18.01
N THR A 7 -8.53 18.16 -16.88
CA THR A 7 -8.37 17.63 -15.54
C THR A 7 -9.73 17.33 -14.90
N LEU A 8 -9.85 16.13 -14.34
CA LEU A 8 -11.04 15.67 -13.63
C LEU A 8 -10.95 16.06 -12.16
N SER A 9 -11.92 16.85 -11.70
CA SER A 9 -12.13 17.08 -10.26
C SER A 9 -12.68 15.80 -9.61
N SER A 10 -11.87 15.18 -8.76
CA SER A 10 -12.28 14.08 -7.90
C SER A 10 -11.81 14.34 -6.47
N SER A 11 -12.55 13.85 -5.49
CA SER A 11 -12.14 13.91 -4.09
C SER A 11 -10.98 12.96 -3.79
N ASN A 12 -10.88 11.86 -4.55
CA ASN A 12 -9.89 10.81 -4.39
C ASN A 12 -9.43 10.28 -5.76
N TRP A 13 -8.22 9.74 -5.83
CA TRP A 13 -7.72 9.12 -7.07
C TRP A 13 -8.31 7.72 -7.33
N TRP A 14 -9.10 7.18 -6.40
CA TRP A 14 -9.77 5.88 -6.50
C TRP A 14 -11.30 6.02 -6.47
N GLY A 15 -11.99 4.99 -6.94
CA GLY A 15 -13.46 4.98 -7.04
C GLY A 15 -13.94 4.28 -8.30
N ASP A 16 -15.21 4.51 -8.63
CA ASP A 16 -15.84 4.02 -9.84
C ASP A 16 -15.80 5.13 -10.91
N PHE A 17 -15.43 4.74 -12.13
CA PHE A 17 -15.26 5.65 -13.26
C PHE A 17 -16.03 5.14 -14.47
N GLN A 18 -16.59 6.06 -15.25
CA GLN A 18 -17.24 5.77 -16.51
C GLN A 18 -16.38 6.29 -17.67
N LEU A 19 -16.19 5.45 -18.68
CA LEU A 19 -15.45 5.77 -19.90
C LEU A 19 -16.24 5.35 -21.13
N SER A 20 -16.48 6.26 -22.05
CA SER A 20 -17.07 5.91 -23.35
C SER A 20 -16.06 5.13 -24.19
N VAL A 21 -16.55 4.45 -25.22
CA VAL A 21 -15.67 3.74 -26.17
C VAL A 21 -14.70 4.75 -26.81
N ASN A 22 -13.42 4.38 -26.88
CA ASN A 22 -12.29 5.18 -27.37
C ASN A 22 -11.85 6.33 -26.46
N GLU A 23 -12.45 6.47 -25.27
CA GLU A 23 -11.97 7.41 -24.26
C GLU A 23 -10.95 6.76 -23.32
N SER A 24 -10.10 7.58 -22.70
CA SER A 24 -9.18 7.15 -21.67
C SER A 24 -9.10 8.11 -20.49
N LEU A 25 -8.74 7.56 -19.33
CA LEU A 25 -8.35 8.31 -18.14
C LEU A 25 -6.90 7.99 -17.81
N ARG A 26 -6.10 9.03 -17.55
CA ARG A 26 -4.74 8.92 -17.04
C ARG A 26 -4.68 9.43 -15.62
N TRP A 27 -4.19 8.60 -14.70
CA TRP A 27 -3.79 8.98 -13.37
C TRP A 27 -2.29 9.29 -13.38
N THR A 28 -1.92 10.40 -12.74
CA THR A 28 -0.53 10.70 -12.41
C THR A 28 -0.44 10.91 -10.91
N ILE A 29 0.40 10.14 -10.21
CA ILE A 29 0.65 10.28 -8.77
C ILE A 29 2.15 10.26 -8.54
N GLY A 30 2.72 11.41 -8.17
CA GLY A 30 4.17 11.60 -8.16
C GLY A 30 4.79 11.14 -9.48
N HIS A 31 5.66 10.13 -9.39
CA HIS A 31 6.44 9.59 -10.50
C HIS A 31 5.74 8.49 -11.30
N PHE A 32 4.54 8.09 -10.89
CA PHE A 32 3.82 6.98 -11.49
C PHE A 32 2.65 7.49 -12.33
N SER A 33 2.51 6.93 -13.53
CA SER A 33 1.36 7.17 -14.39
C SER A 33 0.70 5.84 -14.76
N LEU A 34 -0.64 5.82 -14.70
CA LEU A 34 -1.49 4.73 -15.16
C LEU A 34 -2.51 5.32 -16.13
N GLN A 35 -2.72 4.70 -17.27
CA GLN A 35 -3.77 5.08 -18.20
C GLN A 35 -4.64 3.88 -18.53
N VAL A 36 -5.95 4.07 -18.39
CA VAL A 36 -6.96 3.09 -18.77
C VAL A 36 -7.68 3.62 -20.00
N LEU A 37 -7.60 2.86 -21.10
CA LEU A 37 -8.27 3.15 -22.36
C LEU A 37 -9.36 2.10 -22.62
N HIS A 38 -10.56 2.58 -22.90
CA HIS A 38 -11.72 1.74 -23.18
C HIS A 38 -11.92 1.54 -24.69
N ARG A 39 -12.10 0.29 -25.13
CA ARG A 39 -12.53 -0.08 -26.50
C ARG A 39 -13.68 -1.07 -26.40
N GLU A 40 -14.46 -1.24 -27.47
CA GLU A 40 -15.66 -2.10 -27.49
C GLU A 40 -15.44 -3.54 -27.02
N LYS A 41 -14.24 -4.08 -27.23
CA LYS A 41 -13.89 -5.48 -26.93
C LYS A 41 -12.68 -5.61 -26.03
N GLU A 42 -12.14 -4.51 -25.51
CA GLU A 42 -10.98 -4.59 -24.65
C GLU A 42 -10.80 -3.38 -23.75
N TRP A 43 -10.15 -3.63 -22.62
CA TRP A 43 -9.55 -2.62 -21.78
C TRP A 43 -8.04 -2.66 -21.98
N LEU A 44 -7.44 -1.52 -22.31
CA LEU A 44 -5.99 -1.37 -22.32
C LEU A 44 -5.58 -0.63 -21.05
N ILE A 45 -4.65 -1.23 -20.31
CA ILE A 45 -4.06 -0.64 -19.13
C ILE A 45 -2.58 -0.44 -19.40
N TRP A 46 -2.19 0.82 -19.47
CA TRP A 46 -0.81 1.24 -19.63
C TRP A 46 -0.30 1.83 -18.33
N HIS A 47 0.96 1.61 -18.01
CA HIS A 47 1.60 2.29 -16.90
C HIS A 47 3.08 2.52 -17.15
N LYS A 48 3.61 3.54 -16.47
CA LYS A 48 5.02 3.89 -16.48
C LYS A 48 5.41 4.50 -15.14
N THR A 49 6.63 4.22 -14.71
CA THR A 49 7.28 4.97 -13.64
C THR A 49 8.40 5.81 -14.25
N THR A 50 8.36 7.12 -14.01
CA THR A 50 9.37 8.06 -14.52
C THR A 50 10.39 8.34 -13.41
N THR A 51 11.66 8.49 -13.78
CA THR A 51 12.74 8.84 -12.84
C THR A 51 12.93 10.35 -12.69
N ASP A 52 12.02 11.17 -13.23
CA ASP A 52 12.11 12.63 -13.20
C ASP A 52 11.95 13.14 -11.77
N THR A 53 12.99 13.79 -11.27
CA THR A 53 13.13 14.26 -9.88
C THR A 53 12.28 15.48 -9.55
N LEU A 54 11.61 16.09 -10.54
CA LEU A 54 10.82 17.31 -10.35
C LEU A 54 9.35 17.06 -9.97
N ALA A 55 8.89 15.80 -9.95
CA ALA A 55 7.50 15.50 -9.63
C ALA A 55 7.20 15.66 -8.13
N ASP A 56 6.11 16.35 -7.81
CA ASP A 56 5.63 16.48 -6.43
C ASP A 56 4.87 15.22 -6.01
N ASP A 57 5.53 14.40 -5.20
CA ASP A 57 4.98 13.17 -4.60
C ASP A 57 3.70 13.38 -3.75
N ALA A 58 3.38 14.62 -3.39
CA ALA A 58 2.18 14.96 -2.63
C ALA A 58 0.93 15.14 -3.51
N LEU A 59 1.11 15.32 -4.82
CA LEU A 59 0.01 15.62 -5.74
C LEU A 59 -0.39 14.40 -6.57
N TRP A 60 -1.66 14.40 -6.94
CA TRP A 60 -2.21 13.49 -7.92
C TRP A 60 -3.19 14.23 -8.82
N GLN A 61 -3.33 13.76 -10.05
CA GLN A 61 -4.29 14.29 -11.01
C GLN A 61 -4.87 13.18 -11.88
N ILE A 62 -6.06 13.43 -12.42
CA ILE A 62 -6.72 12.58 -13.40
C ILE A 62 -6.96 13.42 -14.65
N GLU A 63 -6.50 12.95 -15.80
CA GLU A 63 -6.62 13.65 -17.07
C GLU A 63 -7.36 12.78 -18.08
N LYS A 64 -8.25 13.40 -18.87
CA LYS A 64 -8.98 12.72 -19.94
C LYS A 64 -8.18 12.69 -21.24
N ASN A 65 -8.33 11.58 -21.98
CA ASN A 65 -7.99 11.45 -23.41
C ASN A 65 -6.57 11.89 -23.76
N GLN A 66 -5.62 11.63 -22.87
CA GLN A 66 -4.20 11.86 -23.14
C GLN A 66 -3.68 10.88 -24.20
N GLU A 67 -2.73 11.32 -25.01
CA GLU A 67 -2.12 10.47 -26.02
C GLU A 67 -1.37 9.31 -25.37
N LEU A 68 -1.73 8.09 -25.75
CA LEU A 68 -1.13 6.87 -25.22
C LEU A 68 0.15 6.53 -26.00
N ASN A 69 1.31 6.75 -25.39
CA ASN A 69 2.58 6.35 -25.98
C ASN A 69 2.89 4.88 -25.67
N LEU A 70 2.68 4.00 -26.65
CA LEU A 70 2.90 2.56 -26.52
C LEU A 70 4.38 2.16 -26.51
N ASP A 71 5.26 3.04 -26.99
CA ASP A 71 6.71 2.77 -27.02
C ASP A 71 7.37 3.03 -25.66
N GLU A 72 6.71 3.82 -24.80
CA GLU A 72 7.20 4.20 -23.49
C GLU A 72 6.26 3.73 -22.38
N GLY A 73 6.39 2.47 -21.95
CA GLY A 73 5.67 1.94 -20.80
C GLY A 73 5.17 0.52 -21.02
N ASP A 74 4.63 -0.06 -19.95
CA ASP A 74 4.10 -1.43 -19.98
C ASP A 74 2.61 -1.41 -20.27
N VAL A 75 2.19 -2.18 -21.27
CA VAL A 75 0.79 -2.28 -21.70
C VAL A 75 0.27 -3.69 -21.49
N GLN A 76 -0.88 -3.81 -20.83
CA GLN A 76 -1.67 -5.02 -20.77
C GLN A 76 -3.02 -4.82 -21.41
N ARG A 77 -3.46 -5.82 -22.17
CA ARG A 77 -4.73 -5.83 -22.90
C ARG A 77 -5.62 -6.93 -22.32
N HIS A 78 -6.82 -6.55 -21.93
CA HIS A 78 -7.82 -7.48 -21.38
C HIS A 78 -9.01 -7.52 -22.33
N VAL A 79 -9.20 -8.67 -22.98
CA VAL A 79 -10.15 -8.84 -24.09
C VAL A 79 -11.47 -9.43 -23.60
N PHE A 80 -12.58 -8.89 -24.09
CA PHE A 80 -13.95 -9.26 -23.79
C PHE A 80 -14.73 -9.47 -25.09
N SER A 81 -15.86 -10.19 -25.01
CA SER A 81 -16.80 -10.25 -26.13
C SER A 81 -17.45 -8.88 -26.41
N ASN A 82 -17.78 -8.17 -25.33
CA ASN A 82 -18.21 -6.78 -25.30
C ASN A 82 -17.89 -6.20 -23.92
N THR A 83 -17.35 -4.99 -23.86
CA THR A 83 -17.04 -4.29 -22.61
C THR A 83 -18.22 -3.47 -22.10
N GLU A 84 -18.28 -3.28 -20.79
CA GLU A 84 -19.13 -2.24 -20.18
C GLU A 84 -18.36 -0.92 -20.12
N ASN A 85 -19.06 0.21 -19.97
CA ASN A 85 -18.42 1.52 -19.82
C ASN A 85 -17.99 1.83 -18.37
N LEU A 86 -18.17 0.91 -17.44
CA LEU A 86 -17.88 1.09 -16.02
C LEU A 86 -16.69 0.24 -15.57
N PHE A 87 -15.77 0.87 -14.86
CA PHE A 87 -14.64 0.23 -14.21
C PHE A 87 -14.34 0.92 -12.88
N SER A 88 -13.55 0.27 -12.04
CA SER A 88 -13.17 0.78 -10.73
C SER A 88 -11.65 0.76 -10.57
N ILE A 89 -11.15 1.83 -9.97
CA ILE A 89 -9.80 1.91 -9.43
C ILE A 89 -9.88 1.78 -7.91
N SER A 90 -9.06 0.92 -7.32
CA SER A 90 -8.94 0.82 -5.86
C SER A 90 -7.48 0.76 -5.42
N PRO A 91 -7.12 1.39 -4.29
CA PRO A 91 -5.83 1.15 -3.66
C PRO A 91 -5.83 -0.25 -3.04
N LYS A 92 -4.73 -0.99 -3.23
CA LYS A 92 -4.44 -2.22 -2.49
C LYS A 92 -3.08 -2.13 -1.80
N LEU A 93 -2.94 -2.82 -0.66
CA LEU A 93 -1.64 -3.02 -0.03
C LEU A 93 -0.82 -4.05 -0.79
N ALA A 94 0.46 -4.18 -0.43
CA ALA A 94 1.34 -5.22 -0.97
C ALA A 94 0.75 -6.62 -0.81
N ASP A 95 1.05 -7.49 -1.77
CA ASP A 95 0.74 -8.93 -1.77
C ASP A 95 1.77 -9.77 -0.97
N ARG A 96 2.77 -9.11 -0.38
CA ARG A 96 3.78 -9.72 0.49
C ARG A 96 4.02 -8.87 1.73
N PRO A 97 4.54 -9.46 2.83
CA PRO A 97 4.98 -8.68 3.97
C PRO A 97 6.01 -7.62 3.58
N VAL A 98 6.04 -6.53 4.35
CA VAL A 98 6.91 -5.38 4.12
C VAL A 98 7.88 -5.27 5.29
N VAL A 99 9.18 -5.46 5.04
CA VAL A 99 10.25 -5.27 6.01
C VAL A 99 10.47 -3.79 6.22
N VAL A 100 10.21 -3.33 7.44
CA VAL A 100 10.36 -1.96 7.88
C VAL A 100 11.62 -1.85 8.71
N LYS A 101 12.51 -0.93 8.32
CA LYS A 101 13.71 -0.59 9.09
C LYS A 101 13.46 0.62 10.00
N THR A 102 14.07 0.60 11.16
CA THR A 102 14.23 1.80 11.99
C THR A 102 15.34 2.68 11.41
N ALA A 103 15.26 4.00 11.62
CA ALA A 103 16.32 4.91 11.18
C ALA A 103 17.65 4.66 11.92
N LYS A 104 17.52 4.39 13.23
CA LYS A 104 18.57 3.93 14.12
C LYS A 104 17.98 2.83 14.99
N PRO A 105 18.79 1.84 15.43
CA PRO A 105 18.32 0.79 16.31
C PRO A 105 17.64 1.37 17.56
N LEU A 106 16.48 0.83 17.92
CA LEU A 106 15.72 1.23 19.09
C LEU A 106 15.89 0.20 20.19
N HIS A 107 16.18 0.65 21.41
CA HIS A 107 16.22 -0.21 22.60
C HIS A 107 14.92 -0.01 23.38
N ILE A 108 13.95 -0.91 23.18
CA ILE A 108 12.67 -0.88 23.90
C ILE A 108 12.90 -1.56 25.25
N GLN A 109 12.87 -0.77 26.32
CA GLN A 109 13.19 -1.27 27.66
C GLN A 109 12.22 -2.36 28.13
N THR A 110 12.66 -3.16 29.10
CA THR A 110 11.88 -4.22 29.76
C THR A 110 10.53 -3.69 30.24
N LYS A 111 9.46 -4.45 29.96
CA LYS A 111 8.05 -4.12 30.28
C LYS A 111 7.54 -2.80 29.70
N GLN A 112 8.18 -2.25 28.67
CA GLN A 112 7.72 -1.03 27.99
C GLN A 112 7.00 -1.32 26.68
N GLN A 113 6.25 -0.33 26.20
CA GLN A 113 5.61 -0.37 24.89
C GLN A 113 5.82 0.96 24.15
N ILE A 114 5.89 0.89 22.82
CA ILE A 114 5.97 2.05 21.94
C ILE A 114 4.97 1.94 20.80
N ASP A 115 4.68 3.07 20.15
CA ASP A 115 3.97 3.11 18.88
C ASP A 115 4.94 3.57 17.78
N LEU A 116 4.95 2.84 16.67
CA LEU A 116 5.64 3.21 15.44
C LEU A 116 4.62 3.47 14.34
N TYR A 117 4.84 4.51 13.55
CA TYR A 117 4.08 4.83 12.35
C TYR A 117 4.90 4.45 11.13
N VAL A 118 4.30 3.65 10.26
CA VAL A 118 4.92 3.12 9.06
C VAL A 118 4.12 3.60 7.86
N SER A 119 4.82 4.10 6.85
CA SER A 119 4.23 4.37 5.55
C SER A 119 4.38 3.13 4.67
N LEU A 120 3.28 2.62 4.13
CA LEU A 120 3.23 1.44 3.28
C LEU A 120 2.98 1.82 1.82
N PRO A 121 3.67 1.16 0.85
CA PRO A 121 3.39 1.34 -0.56
C PRO A 121 1.99 0.85 -0.91
N LEU A 122 1.40 1.45 -1.96
CA LEU A 122 0.11 1.06 -2.51
C LEU A 122 0.25 0.60 -3.97
N TRP A 123 -0.72 -0.21 -4.36
CA TRP A 123 -0.95 -0.71 -5.71
C TRP A 123 -2.23 -0.08 -6.24
N PHE A 124 -2.22 0.27 -7.51
CA PHE A 124 -3.45 0.41 -8.29
C PHE A 124 -4.02 -0.97 -8.56
N ALA A 125 -5.28 -1.19 -8.23
CA ALA A 125 -6.04 -2.32 -8.72
C ALA A 125 -7.14 -1.81 -9.64
N VAL A 126 -7.11 -2.25 -10.89
CA VAL A 126 -8.10 -1.94 -11.92
C VAL A 126 -9.03 -3.13 -12.04
N SER A 127 -10.33 -2.89 -11.95
CA SER A 127 -11.34 -3.93 -12.14
C SER A 127 -12.44 -3.42 -13.07
N ALA A 128 -12.95 -4.28 -13.95
CA ALA A 128 -14.08 -3.96 -14.82
C ALA A 128 -15.37 -4.58 -14.28
N HIS A 129 -16.51 -4.01 -14.70
CA HIS A 129 -17.87 -4.47 -14.39
C HIS A 129 -18.30 -4.29 -12.93
N LYS A 130 -19.62 -4.27 -12.70
CA LYS A 130 -20.19 -4.34 -11.33
C LYS A 130 -19.81 -5.62 -10.58
N SER A 131 -19.49 -6.70 -11.30
CA SER A 131 -19.02 -7.98 -10.75
C SER A 131 -17.53 -7.97 -10.36
N LYS A 132 -16.81 -6.87 -10.58
CA LYS A 132 -15.39 -6.67 -10.21
C LYS A 132 -14.46 -7.75 -10.78
N ILE A 133 -14.45 -7.89 -12.10
CA ILE A 133 -13.42 -8.68 -12.78
C ILE A 133 -12.10 -7.93 -12.58
N ASP A 134 -11.20 -8.48 -11.77
CA ASP A 134 -9.86 -7.93 -11.57
C ASP A 134 -9.09 -8.01 -12.90
N LEU A 135 -8.71 -6.84 -13.44
CA LEU A 135 -7.95 -6.76 -14.68
C LEU A 135 -6.45 -6.81 -14.38
N GLN A 136 -5.97 -5.84 -13.60
CA GLN A 136 -4.55 -5.69 -13.32
C GLN A 136 -4.31 -5.04 -11.98
N GLU A 137 -3.23 -5.44 -11.32
CA GLU A 137 -2.66 -4.74 -10.18
C GLU A 137 -1.25 -4.26 -10.49
N VAL A 138 -0.97 -2.99 -10.19
CA VAL A 138 0.32 -2.35 -10.49
C VAL A 138 0.81 -1.60 -9.26
N PRO A 139 2.03 -1.83 -8.77
CA PRO A 139 2.60 -1.03 -7.68
C PRO A 139 2.78 0.42 -8.13
N ILE A 140 2.36 1.39 -7.31
CA ILE A 140 2.63 2.81 -7.60
C ILE A 140 4.13 3.08 -7.53
N ILE A 141 4.78 2.56 -6.49
CA ILE A 141 6.23 2.53 -6.34
C ILE A 141 6.62 1.11 -5.98
N ARG A 142 7.21 0.37 -6.93
CA ARG A 142 7.61 -1.01 -6.72
C ARG A 142 8.72 -1.08 -5.66
N PRO A 143 8.48 -1.70 -4.49
CA PRO A 143 9.55 -1.95 -3.54
C PRO A 143 10.50 -3.03 -4.04
N SER A 144 11.75 -3.00 -3.59
CA SER A 144 12.70 -4.08 -3.88
C SER A 144 12.30 -5.36 -3.15
N ASP A 145 12.47 -6.51 -3.80
CA ASP A 145 12.33 -7.81 -3.15
C ASP A 145 13.45 -8.00 -2.09
N THR A 146 13.10 -8.61 -0.98
CA THR A 146 14.01 -8.94 0.12
C THR A 146 13.60 -10.25 0.80
N TRP A 147 14.48 -10.79 1.63
CA TRP A 147 14.22 -12.01 2.38
C TRP A 147 14.25 -11.68 3.87
N PHE A 148 13.18 -12.02 4.58
CA PHE A 148 13.10 -11.81 6.03
C PHE A 148 13.14 -13.14 6.77
N GLY A 149 14.19 -13.37 7.56
CA GLY A 149 14.33 -14.57 8.39
C GLY A 149 15.76 -14.81 8.84
N ALA A 150 15.95 -15.80 9.70
CA ALA A 150 17.26 -16.16 10.27
C ALA A 150 18.23 -16.75 9.24
N SER A 151 17.72 -17.31 8.14
CA SER A 151 18.54 -17.80 7.03
C SER A 151 17.76 -17.84 5.72
N THR A 152 18.45 -18.10 4.59
CA THR A 152 17.82 -18.30 3.27
C THR A 152 16.94 -19.56 3.19
N ARG A 153 17.02 -20.47 4.17
CA ARG A 153 16.18 -21.69 4.26
C ARG A 153 15.00 -21.51 5.22
N SER A 154 15.04 -20.49 6.07
CA SER A 154 14.04 -20.22 7.11
C SER A 154 13.76 -18.72 7.14
N GLY A 155 12.72 -18.34 6.41
CA GLY A 155 12.27 -16.96 6.26
C GLY A 155 11.15 -16.86 5.24
N GLU A 156 10.83 -15.63 4.87
CA GLU A 156 9.74 -15.31 3.96
C GLU A 156 10.18 -14.26 2.94
N LEU A 157 9.78 -14.46 1.69
CA LEU A 157 9.97 -13.48 0.62
C LEU A 157 9.10 -12.26 0.92
N SER A 158 9.74 -11.11 1.05
CA SER A 158 9.13 -9.86 1.50
C SER A 158 9.53 -8.70 0.60
N TYR A 159 8.91 -7.55 0.81
CA TYR A 159 9.34 -6.28 0.22
C TYR A 159 10.16 -5.48 1.20
N ALA A 160 11.23 -4.83 0.74
CA ALA A 160 11.94 -3.83 1.52
C ALA A 160 11.17 -2.50 1.48
N SER A 161 10.75 -2.00 2.64
CA SER A 161 10.13 -0.68 2.71
C SER A 161 11.10 0.41 2.22
N THR A 162 10.61 1.31 1.36
CA THR A 162 11.37 2.51 0.95
C THR A 162 11.33 3.62 2.00
N THR A 163 10.54 3.45 3.08
CA THR A 163 10.43 4.39 4.20
C THR A 163 10.77 3.72 5.52
N GLN A 164 11.31 4.50 6.45
CA GLN A 164 11.62 4.06 7.81
C GLN A 164 10.41 4.21 8.74
N GLY A 165 10.33 3.37 9.77
CA GLY A 165 9.38 3.57 10.86
C GLY A 165 9.70 4.85 11.66
N ARG A 166 8.66 5.58 12.08
CA ARG A 166 8.76 6.83 12.86
C ARG A 166 8.06 6.67 14.22
N LEU A 167 8.60 7.27 15.27
CA LEU A 167 7.97 7.28 16.60
C LEU A 167 6.79 8.25 16.67
N TYR A 168 6.90 9.39 15.99
CA TYR A 168 5.87 10.42 15.96
C TYR A 168 5.20 10.45 14.59
N LEU A 169 3.87 10.53 14.59
CA LEU A 169 3.08 10.63 13.35
C LEU A 169 3.44 11.88 12.55
N SER A 170 3.78 12.98 13.22
CA SER A 170 4.22 14.23 12.60
C SER A 170 5.48 14.10 11.74
N ASP A 171 6.30 13.08 11.98
CA ASP A 171 7.54 12.83 11.22
C ASP A 171 7.28 12.01 9.94
N LEU A 172 6.01 11.62 9.71
CA LEU A 172 5.60 10.86 8.55
C LEU A 172 4.90 11.81 7.56
N PRO A 173 5.54 12.15 6.43
CA PRO A 173 4.87 12.94 5.40
C PRO A 173 3.70 12.13 4.83
N GLN A 174 2.52 12.75 4.82
CA GLN A 174 1.34 12.16 4.21
C GLN A 174 1.48 12.22 2.69
N ARG A 175 1.31 11.07 2.03
CA ARG A 175 1.39 10.95 0.56
C ARG A 175 0.17 10.22 0.03
N PRO A 176 -0.45 10.67 -1.08
CA PRO A 176 -1.67 10.06 -1.62
C PRO A 176 -1.46 8.61 -2.07
N HIS A 177 -0.25 8.25 -2.49
CA HIS A 177 0.11 6.90 -2.94
C HIS A 177 0.59 5.95 -1.84
N ARG A 178 0.44 6.32 -0.56
CA ARG A 178 0.88 5.49 0.57
C ARG A 178 -0.20 5.40 1.64
N ALA A 179 -0.22 4.28 2.35
CA ALA A 179 -1.06 4.10 3.52
C ALA A 179 -0.24 4.21 4.81
N ILE A 180 -0.87 4.64 5.90
CA ILE A 180 -0.26 4.73 7.21
C ILE A 180 -0.69 3.52 8.05
N SER A 181 0.27 2.92 8.74
CA SER A 181 0.04 1.84 9.68
C SER A 181 0.66 2.17 11.03
N GLN A 182 -0.15 2.12 12.09
CA GLN A 182 0.36 2.17 13.46
C GLN A 182 0.70 0.76 13.92
N VAL A 183 1.94 0.59 14.37
CA VAL A 183 2.49 -0.65 14.89
C VAL A 183 2.85 -0.44 16.35
N LYS A 184 2.04 -1.00 17.25
CA LYS A 184 2.31 -1.01 18.68
C LYS A 184 3.25 -2.16 18.98
N ILE A 185 4.42 -1.86 19.54
CA ILE A 185 5.39 -2.89 19.93
C ILE A 185 5.41 -2.96 21.46
N LYS A 186 5.09 -4.13 22.00
CA LYS A 186 5.08 -4.40 23.44
C LYS A 186 6.22 -5.32 23.79
N ASN A 187 7.17 -4.83 24.57
CA ASN A 187 8.23 -5.64 25.14
C ASN A 187 7.81 -6.13 26.53
N GLN A 188 7.30 -7.36 26.61
CA GLN A 188 6.98 -8.03 27.87
C GLN A 188 8.11 -8.96 28.35
N ALA A 189 9.20 -9.07 27.60
CA ALA A 189 10.42 -9.76 28.03
C ALA A 189 11.04 -9.15 29.28
N ASP A 190 11.97 -9.89 29.91
CA ASP A 190 12.78 -9.38 31.03
C ASP A 190 14.05 -8.64 30.57
N LYS A 191 14.31 -8.62 29.25
CA LYS A 191 15.45 -7.92 28.64
C LYS A 191 14.99 -6.79 27.70
N PRO A 192 15.82 -5.75 27.49
CA PRO A 192 15.56 -4.77 26.44
C PRO A 192 15.51 -5.41 25.05
N LEU A 193 14.51 -5.05 24.25
CA LEU A 193 14.38 -5.47 22.86
C LEU A 193 15.15 -4.51 21.96
N LEU A 194 16.18 -5.01 21.28
CA LEU A 194 16.88 -4.28 20.22
C LEU A 194 16.13 -4.43 18.89
N LEU A 195 15.40 -3.38 18.51
CA LEU A 195 14.65 -3.34 17.26
C LEU A 195 15.44 -2.58 16.18
N THR A 196 15.94 -3.31 15.19
CA THR A 196 16.58 -2.74 13.99
C THR A 196 15.61 -2.71 12.82
N GLN A 197 14.85 -3.78 12.64
CA GLN A 197 13.83 -3.95 11.60
C GLN A 197 12.76 -4.95 12.05
N PHE A 198 11.61 -4.90 11.39
CA PHE A 198 10.54 -5.86 11.60
C PHE A 198 9.75 -6.09 10.30
N SER A 199 9.11 -7.24 10.18
CA SER A 199 8.22 -7.55 9.05
C SER A 199 6.79 -7.13 9.38
N LEU A 200 6.18 -6.32 8.52
CA LEU A 200 4.78 -5.95 8.62
C LEU A 200 3.92 -6.83 7.69
N PRO A 201 2.89 -7.50 8.20
CA PRO A 201 2.10 -8.47 7.44
C PRO A 201 1.04 -7.79 6.55
N ALA A 202 1.48 -7.00 5.57
CA ALA A 202 0.63 -6.23 4.66
C ALA A 202 -0.50 -7.04 3.97
N PRO A 203 -0.33 -8.32 3.56
CA PRO A 203 -1.41 -9.10 2.95
C PRO A 203 -2.64 -9.29 3.85
N TYR A 204 -2.43 -9.28 5.17
CA TYR A 204 -3.48 -9.42 6.17
C TYR A 204 -4.14 -8.09 6.52
N LEU A 205 -3.66 -6.96 6.00
CA LEU A 205 -4.17 -5.64 6.36
C LEU A 205 -5.24 -5.14 5.38
N SER A 206 -6.27 -4.48 5.92
CA SER A 206 -7.27 -3.75 5.15
C SER A 206 -6.89 -2.27 5.02
N LEU A 207 -7.47 -1.60 4.02
CA LEU A 207 -7.33 -0.15 3.84
C LEU A 207 -8.60 0.59 4.21
N PHE A 208 -8.40 1.72 4.85
CA PHE A 208 -9.42 2.62 5.34
C PHE A 208 -9.14 4.03 4.82
N ASP A 209 -10.20 4.70 4.39
CA ASP A 209 -10.19 6.11 4.05
C ASP A 209 -10.63 6.92 5.28
N THR A 210 -9.76 7.84 5.69
CA THR A 210 -10.00 8.74 6.82
C THR A 210 -10.54 10.11 6.37
N GLY A 211 -10.77 10.29 5.07
CA GLY A 211 -11.05 11.59 4.46
C GLY A 211 -9.76 12.39 4.33
N HIS A 212 -9.58 13.40 5.18
CA HIS A 212 -8.43 14.31 5.08
C HIS A 212 -7.10 13.75 5.62
N GLY A 213 -7.14 12.73 6.48
CA GLY A 213 -5.94 12.12 7.08
C GLY A 213 -5.25 11.08 6.20
N GLY A 214 -5.73 10.87 4.97
CA GLY A 214 -5.17 9.92 4.01
C GLY A 214 -5.65 8.49 4.25
N LEU A 215 -4.92 7.54 3.67
CA LEU A 215 -5.22 6.12 3.74
C LEU A 215 -4.54 5.49 4.95
N TRP A 216 -5.30 4.69 5.69
CA TRP A 216 -4.83 4.03 6.91
C TRP A 216 -5.12 2.54 6.88
N THR A 217 -4.36 1.80 7.67
CA THR A 217 -4.65 0.41 8.01
C THR A 217 -5.20 0.34 9.43
N GLU A 218 -5.74 -0.81 9.81
CA GLU A 218 -5.96 -1.06 11.24
C GLU A 218 -4.62 -1.07 12.01
N ALA A 219 -4.65 -0.76 13.31
CA ALA A 219 -3.46 -0.84 14.14
C ALA A 219 -3.05 -2.31 14.36
N ILE A 220 -1.74 -2.56 14.31
CA ILE A 220 -1.11 -3.86 14.58
C ILE A 220 -0.44 -3.80 15.95
N THR A 221 -0.53 -4.87 16.73
CA THR A 221 0.28 -5.04 17.95
C THR A 221 1.21 -6.24 17.79
N LEU A 222 2.51 -5.99 17.96
CA LEU A 222 3.57 -6.99 18.04
C LEU A 222 3.96 -7.17 19.51
N LEU A 223 3.88 -8.40 20.00
CA LEU A 223 4.25 -8.76 21.37
C LEU A 223 5.54 -9.59 21.38
N ASN A 224 6.52 -9.13 22.15
CA ASN A 224 7.74 -9.86 22.50
C ASN A 224 7.65 -10.33 23.96
N ASP A 225 7.58 -11.63 24.22
CA ASP A 225 7.36 -12.20 25.55
C ASP A 225 8.32 -13.34 25.93
N ASP A 226 9.52 -13.41 25.32
CA ASP A 226 10.60 -14.38 25.58
C ASP A 226 10.26 -15.88 25.35
N ASP A 227 8.98 -16.23 25.14
CA ASP A 227 8.51 -17.61 24.99
C ASP A 227 8.83 -18.23 23.61
N THR A 228 8.96 -17.40 22.58
CA THR A 228 9.18 -17.84 21.19
C THR A 228 10.09 -16.88 20.42
N ASP A 229 10.85 -17.40 19.45
CA ASP A 229 11.57 -16.59 18.45
C ASP A 229 10.64 -15.80 17.53
N MET A 230 9.33 -16.10 17.57
CA MET A 230 8.25 -15.44 16.83
C MET A 230 7.60 -14.37 17.69
N ALA A 231 7.15 -13.26 17.09
CA ALA A 231 6.25 -12.36 17.80
C ALA A 231 4.80 -12.80 17.64
N LYS A 232 4.02 -12.68 18.71
CA LYS A 232 2.55 -12.78 18.64
C LYS A 232 2.02 -11.51 17.99
N VAL A 233 1.28 -11.67 16.89
CA VAL A 233 0.68 -10.56 16.15
C VAL A 233 -0.83 -10.53 16.39
N SER A 234 -1.34 -9.34 16.69
CA SER A 234 -2.77 -9.07 16.78
C SER A 234 -3.14 -7.82 16.00
N PHE A 235 -4.35 -7.83 15.47
CA PHE A 235 -4.90 -6.77 14.62
C PHE A 235 -6.12 -6.17 15.31
N SER A 236 -6.19 -4.85 15.34
CA SER A 236 -7.44 -4.17 15.68
C SER A 236 -8.45 -4.25 14.52
N GLU A 237 -9.70 -3.90 14.78
CA GLU A 237 -10.76 -3.94 13.76
C GLU A 237 -10.75 -2.72 12.81
N ALA A 238 -10.12 -1.63 13.25
CA ALA A 238 -10.14 -0.33 12.60
C ALA A 238 -8.82 0.44 12.86
N PRO A 239 -8.56 1.54 12.15
CA PRO A 239 -7.43 2.41 12.45
C PRO A 239 -7.48 2.95 13.90
N PRO A 240 -6.33 3.38 14.44
CA PRO A 240 -6.27 3.98 15.77
C PRO A 240 -7.04 5.31 15.84
N SER A 241 -7.35 5.78 17.05
CA SER A 241 -7.89 7.13 17.28
C SER A 241 -6.93 8.19 16.70
N PRO A 242 -7.42 9.26 16.05
CA PRO A 242 -8.83 9.68 15.93
C PRO A 242 -9.62 9.00 14.80
N TYR A 243 -9.01 8.10 14.04
CA TYR A 243 -9.58 7.52 12.82
C TYR A 243 -10.33 6.20 13.03
N ALA A 244 -10.75 5.88 14.25
CA ALA A 244 -11.44 4.63 14.57
C ALA A 244 -12.77 4.41 13.81
N LYS A 245 -13.37 5.49 13.29
CA LYS A 245 -14.59 5.46 12.46
C LYS A 245 -14.33 5.56 10.95
N ALA A 246 -13.07 5.43 10.52
CA ALA A 246 -12.70 5.51 9.12
C ALA A 246 -13.41 4.44 8.28
N LYS A 247 -13.72 4.78 7.03
CA LYS A 247 -14.45 3.88 6.13
C LYS A 247 -13.48 2.87 5.53
N LYS A 248 -13.73 1.57 5.73
CA LYS A 248 -12.98 0.52 5.03
C LYS A 248 -13.27 0.60 3.52
N ILE A 249 -12.23 0.79 2.72
CA ILE A 249 -12.34 0.90 1.25
C ILE A 249 -11.89 -0.37 0.53
N THR A 250 -10.89 -1.07 1.09
CA THR A 250 -10.36 -2.31 0.51
C THR A 250 -10.12 -3.34 1.61
N LYS A 251 -10.51 -4.58 1.34
CA LYS A 251 -10.29 -5.70 2.27
C LYS A 251 -8.85 -6.19 2.19
N ALA A 252 -8.41 -6.87 3.25
CA ALA A 252 -7.17 -7.64 3.23
C ALA A 252 -7.18 -8.68 2.10
N ARG A 253 -5.99 -8.97 1.57
CA ARG A 253 -5.79 -10.00 0.55
C ARG A 253 -5.97 -11.39 1.13
N GLU A 254 -5.48 -11.57 2.36
CA GLU A 254 -5.59 -12.82 3.11
C GLU A 254 -6.54 -12.69 4.30
N LYS A 255 -7.08 -13.83 4.74
CA LYS A 255 -7.94 -13.90 5.92
C LYS A 255 -7.08 -13.83 7.17
N LYS A 256 -7.53 -13.04 8.15
CA LYS A 256 -6.93 -12.97 9.48
C LYS A 256 -7.45 -14.12 10.34
N ASP A 257 -6.55 -14.72 11.11
CA ASP A 257 -6.92 -15.43 12.34
C ASP A 257 -6.74 -14.48 13.53
N ARG A 258 -7.54 -14.69 14.59
CA ARG A 258 -7.63 -13.78 15.75
C ARG A 258 -6.29 -13.55 16.47
N SER A 259 -5.38 -14.53 16.38
CA SER A 259 -4.00 -14.45 16.83
C SER A 259 -3.12 -15.24 15.87
N MET A 260 -2.15 -14.59 15.25
CA MET A 260 -1.21 -15.22 14.34
C MET A 260 0.20 -15.16 14.93
N LEU A 261 0.96 -16.24 14.79
CA LEU A 261 2.39 -16.24 15.03
C LEU A 261 3.05 -15.96 13.69
N LEU A 262 3.75 -14.83 13.59
CA LEU A 262 4.41 -14.41 12.36
C LEU A 262 5.86 -14.08 12.65
N ASN A 263 6.73 -14.39 11.68
CA ASN A 263 8.12 -13.97 11.68
C ASN A 263 8.16 -12.46 11.51
N THR A 264 8.18 -11.72 12.62
CA THR A 264 8.10 -10.25 12.58
C THR A 264 9.32 -9.57 13.16
N PHE A 265 10.12 -10.22 14.01
CA PHE A 265 11.43 -9.70 14.42
C PHE A 265 12.53 -10.50 13.74
N SER A 266 13.56 -9.81 13.25
CA SER A 266 14.82 -10.46 12.91
C SER A 266 15.67 -10.44 14.17
N THR A 267 15.63 -11.52 14.95
CA THR A 267 16.59 -11.71 16.04
C THR A 267 17.96 -11.96 15.39
N LEU A 268 18.74 -10.89 15.22
CA LEU A 268 20.18 -11.05 15.09
C LEU A 268 20.69 -11.31 16.50
N PHE A 269 20.77 -12.58 16.87
CA PHE A 269 21.48 -12.98 18.08
C PHE A 269 22.92 -12.46 17.97
N SER A 270 23.34 -11.74 19.01
CA SER A 270 24.74 -11.38 19.28
C SER A 270 25.58 -12.62 19.51
#